data_AF-A0A7X7L7M8-F1
#
_entry.id   AF-A0A7X7L7M8-F1
#
_cell.length_a   1.000
_cell.length_b   1.000
_cell.length_c   1.000
_cell.angle_alpha   90.00
_cell.angle_beta   90.00
_cell.angle_gamma   90.00
#
_symmetry.space_group_name_H-M   'P 1'
#
loop_
_entity.id
_entity.type
_entity.pdbx_description
1 polymer ?
#
loop_
_entity_poly.entity_id
_entity_poly.type
_entity_poly.pdbx_seq_one_letter_code
_entity_poly.pdbx_strand_id
1 'polypeptide(L)'
;SGTTWHEAMDICRYLSEDGTKIMNEVQDIWRLPTVDEAVKSMMLHGENVNGIWYSDDQKAVYDKKPDKESPLWDVHSQVIYYWTCETAIDNEDRAYIIVYHGGVNSKMKIDGQSYLSFRAVKNID
;
A
#
# COMPACT_ATOMS: atom_id res chain seq x y z
N SER A 1 10.18 -6.08 12.74
CA SER A 1 8.73 -5.83 12.98
C SER A 1 8.14 -5.25 11.71
N GLY A 2 6.81 -5.30 11.54
CA GLY A 2 6.15 -4.61 10.44
C GLY A 2 5.85 -3.16 10.80
N THR A 3 4.99 -2.52 10.03
CA THR A 3 4.57 -1.13 10.23
C THR A 3 3.06 -1.05 10.42
N THR A 4 2.61 -0.33 11.45
CA THR A 4 1.20 -0.01 11.65
C THR A 4 0.70 1.01 10.63
N TRP A 5 -0.62 1.15 10.49
CA TRP A 5 -1.17 2.12 9.54
C TRP A 5 -0.79 3.57 9.90
N HIS A 6 -0.83 3.92 11.19
CA HIS A 6 -0.47 5.26 11.66
C HIS A 6 1.02 5.56 11.46
N GLU A 7 1.91 4.61 11.78
CA GLU A 7 3.34 4.76 11.51
C GLU A 7 3.60 4.93 10.01
N ALA A 8 2.89 4.20 9.15
CA ALA A 8 3.04 4.32 7.70
C ALA A 8 2.59 5.70 7.16
N MET A 9 1.48 6.22 7.69
CA MET A 9 1.01 7.58 7.40
C MET A 9 2.00 8.63 7.85
N ASP A 10 2.52 8.52 9.08
CA ASP A 10 3.51 9.44 9.63
C ASP A 10 4.81 9.39 8.83
N ILE A 11 5.31 8.19 8.50
CA ILE A 11 6.51 8.05 7.66
C ILE A 11 6.31 8.80 6.33
N CYS A 12 5.19 8.59 5.63
CA CYS A 12 4.94 9.29 4.38
C CYS A 12 4.89 10.81 4.56
N ARG A 13 4.18 11.28 5.60
CA ARG A 13 3.99 12.71 5.90
C ARG A 13 5.30 13.47 6.13
N TYR A 14 6.29 12.81 6.74
CA TYR A 14 7.59 13.40 7.07
C TYR A 14 8.72 12.98 6.11
N LEU A 15 8.42 12.22 5.04
CA LEU A 15 9.43 11.73 4.12
C LEU A 15 10.00 12.86 3.25
N SER A 16 11.33 12.96 3.16
CA SER A 16 12.04 13.93 2.32
C SER A 16 11.63 13.82 0.84
N GLU A 17 11.80 14.89 0.07
CA GLU A 17 11.41 14.93 -1.35
C GLU A 17 12.00 13.79 -2.21
N ASP A 18 13.22 13.36 -1.88
CA ASP A 18 13.93 12.25 -2.54
C ASP A 18 13.54 10.86 -2.01
N GLY A 19 12.70 10.79 -0.97
CA GLY A 19 12.22 9.54 -0.40
C GLY A 19 13.22 8.83 0.52
N THR A 20 14.35 9.46 0.89
CA THR A 20 15.47 8.76 1.56
C THR A 20 15.55 8.96 3.06
N LYS A 21 14.89 9.98 3.63
CA LYS A 21 14.99 10.34 5.06
C LYS A 21 13.64 10.75 5.65
N ILE A 22 13.45 10.44 6.93
CA ILE A 22 12.35 10.99 7.73
C ILE A 22 12.83 12.30 8.35
N MET A 23 12.10 13.37 8.07
CA MET A 23 12.40 14.72 8.50
C MET A 23 11.74 15.02 9.86
N ASN A 24 12.25 16.02 10.57
CA ASN A 24 11.63 16.48 11.82
C ASN A 24 10.43 17.41 11.58
N GLU A 25 10.28 17.91 10.36
CA GLU A 25 9.19 18.79 9.94
C GLU A 25 8.32 18.09 8.91
N VAL A 26 7.02 18.40 8.90
CA VAL A 26 6.07 17.86 7.94
C VAL A 26 6.48 18.27 6.52
N GLN A 27 6.47 17.31 5.60
CA GLN A 27 6.80 17.53 4.19
C GLN A 27 5.54 17.52 3.30
N ASP A 28 4.57 16.64 3.60
CA ASP A 28 3.31 16.48 2.83
C ASP A 28 3.49 16.24 1.31
N ILE A 29 4.66 15.72 0.90
CA ILE A 29 4.98 15.37 -0.49
C ILE A 29 4.48 13.96 -0.83
N TRP A 30 4.57 13.05 0.14
CA TRP A 30 4.28 11.64 -0.04
C TRP A 30 3.07 11.23 0.79
N ARG A 31 2.36 10.21 0.31
CA ARG A 31 1.24 9.59 1.00
C ARG A 31 1.20 8.09 0.74
N LEU A 32 0.39 7.40 1.52
CA LEU A 32 -0.05 6.05 1.13
C LEU A 32 -0.90 6.13 -0.15
N PRO A 33 -0.82 5.11 -1.02
CA PRO A 33 -1.67 5.02 -2.19
C PRO A 33 -3.13 4.81 -1.77
N THR A 34 -4.06 5.25 -2.60
CA THR A 34 -5.45 4.80 -2.56
C THR A 34 -5.54 3.31 -2.92
N VAL A 35 -6.67 2.67 -2.63
CA VAL A 35 -6.94 1.29 -3.08
C VAL A 35 -6.91 1.21 -4.60
N ASP A 36 -7.50 2.20 -5.30
CA ASP A 36 -7.49 2.24 -6.77
C ASP A 36 -6.07 2.31 -7.35
N GLU A 37 -5.21 3.18 -6.82
CA GLU A 37 -3.81 3.26 -7.24
C GLU A 37 -3.04 1.97 -6.93
N ALA A 38 -3.27 1.38 -5.76
CA ALA A 38 -2.64 0.13 -5.38
C ALA A 38 -3.04 -1.01 -6.33
N VAL A 39 -4.33 -1.14 -6.64
CA VAL A 39 -4.89 -2.13 -7.58
C VAL A 39 -4.32 -1.91 -8.98
N LYS A 40 -4.33 -0.67 -9.49
CA LYS A 40 -3.77 -0.33 -10.81
C LYS A 40 -2.26 -0.54 -10.92
N SER A 41 -1.55 -0.57 -9.80
CA SER A 41 -0.10 -0.83 -9.77
C SER A 41 0.28 -2.31 -9.78
N MET A 42 -0.69 -3.23 -9.70
CA MET A 42 -0.39 -4.65 -9.63
C MET A 42 0.20 -5.20 -10.92
N MET A 43 1.12 -6.15 -10.78
CA MET A 43 1.93 -6.69 -11.85
C MET A 43 2.02 -8.21 -11.78
N LEU A 44 2.45 -8.81 -12.88
CA LEU A 44 2.85 -10.21 -13.01
C LEU A 44 4.06 -10.26 -13.95
N HIS A 45 5.20 -10.72 -13.46
CA HIS A 45 6.45 -10.87 -14.21
C HIS A 45 6.93 -9.59 -14.90
N GLY A 46 6.82 -8.47 -14.20
CA GLY A 46 7.22 -7.16 -14.74
C GLY A 46 6.23 -6.54 -15.73
N GLU A 47 5.06 -7.16 -15.94
CA GLU A 47 3.97 -6.59 -16.73
C GLU A 47 2.82 -6.14 -15.83
N ASN A 48 2.25 -4.96 -16.09
CA ASN A 48 1.03 -4.51 -15.42
C ASN A 48 -0.14 -5.43 -15.81
N VAL A 49 -1.01 -5.78 -14.85
CA VAL A 49 -2.14 -6.69 -15.07
C VAL A 49 -3.51 -6.00 -15.22
N ASN A 50 -3.48 -4.69 -15.51
CA ASN A 50 -4.63 -3.82 -15.76
C ASN A 50 -5.68 -3.88 -14.65
N GLY A 51 -5.25 -3.74 -13.40
CA GLY A 51 -6.14 -3.79 -12.24
C GLY A 51 -7.23 -2.71 -12.28
N ILE A 52 -8.47 -3.11 -11.99
CA ILE A 52 -9.62 -2.22 -11.84
C ILE A 52 -10.21 -2.41 -10.45
N TRP A 53 -10.39 -1.30 -9.73
CA TRP A 53 -11.08 -1.27 -8.45
C TRP A 53 -12.56 -0.90 -8.63
N TYR A 54 -13.46 -1.79 -8.23
CA TYR A 54 -14.89 -1.53 -8.13
C TYR A 54 -15.22 -1.24 -6.66
N SER A 55 -15.21 0.05 -6.30
CA SER A 55 -15.38 0.51 -4.91
C SER A 55 -16.71 0.08 -4.30
N ASP A 56 -17.79 0.13 -5.07
CA ASP A 56 -19.15 -0.19 -4.61
C ASP A 56 -19.28 -1.66 -4.21
N ASP A 57 -18.58 -2.54 -4.94
CA ASP A 57 -18.53 -3.98 -4.70
C ASP A 57 -17.38 -4.40 -3.77
N GLN A 58 -16.52 -3.45 -3.38
CA GLN A 58 -15.24 -3.69 -2.71
C GLN A 58 -14.41 -4.80 -3.37
N LYS A 59 -14.33 -4.76 -4.71
CA LYS A 59 -13.76 -5.84 -5.50
C LYS A 59 -12.71 -5.34 -6.50
N ALA A 60 -11.56 -6.01 -6.49
CA ALA A 60 -10.53 -5.83 -7.51
C ALA A 60 -10.66 -6.90 -8.61
N VAL A 61 -10.48 -6.49 -9.86
CA VAL A 61 -10.44 -7.37 -11.04
C VAL A 61 -9.16 -7.10 -11.82
N TYR A 62 -8.61 -8.15 -12.43
CA TYR A 62 -7.35 -8.11 -13.17
C TYR A 62 -7.47 -8.99 -14.42
N ASP A 63 -6.72 -8.66 -15.47
CA ASP A 63 -6.64 -9.48 -16.69
C ASP A 63 -5.96 -10.82 -16.41
N LYS A 64 -4.93 -10.79 -15.55
CA LYS A 64 -4.20 -11.95 -15.04
C LYS A 64 -4.07 -11.81 -13.53
N LYS A 65 -4.06 -12.92 -12.79
CA LYS A 65 -3.84 -12.90 -11.34
C LYS A 65 -2.43 -12.34 -11.06
N PRO A 66 -2.31 -11.22 -10.33
CA PRO A 66 -1.01 -10.71 -9.90
C PRO A 66 -0.30 -11.68 -8.97
N ASP A 67 1.01 -11.49 -8.80
CA ASP A 67 1.80 -12.15 -7.78
C ASP A 67 2.70 -11.17 -7.00
N LYS A 68 3.34 -11.70 -5.95
CA LYS A 68 4.34 -10.93 -5.23
C LYS A 68 5.55 -10.75 -6.13
N GLU A 69 5.69 -9.57 -6.71
CA GLU A 69 6.98 -9.14 -7.24
C GLU A 69 7.87 -8.72 -6.07
N SER A 70 8.96 -9.45 -5.87
CA SER A 70 9.97 -9.10 -4.86
C SER A 70 10.65 -7.79 -5.25
N PRO A 71 10.77 -6.80 -4.34
CA PRO A 71 11.49 -5.58 -4.66
C PRO A 71 12.97 -5.89 -4.96
N LEU A 72 13.57 -5.16 -5.90
CA LEU A 72 14.96 -5.35 -6.31
C LEU A 72 15.96 -5.19 -5.15
N TRP A 73 15.61 -4.36 -4.16
CA TRP A 73 16.47 -4.07 -3.01
C TRP A 73 16.33 -5.08 -1.86
N ASP A 74 15.31 -5.94 -1.86
CA ASP A 74 15.14 -7.00 -0.86
C ASP A 74 14.31 -8.17 -1.41
N VAL A 75 14.99 -9.09 -2.09
CA VAL A 75 14.37 -10.27 -2.71
C VAL A 75 13.81 -11.27 -1.70
N HIS A 76 14.28 -11.22 -0.45
CA HIS A 76 13.86 -12.10 0.64
C HIS A 76 12.78 -11.49 1.53
N SER A 77 12.30 -10.30 1.17
CA SER A 77 11.27 -9.59 1.91
C SER A 77 10.02 -10.47 2.11
N GLN A 78 9.66 -10.69 3.38
CA GLN A 78 8.43 -11.39 3.76
C GLN A 78 7.17 -10.52 3.58
N VAL A 79 7.32 -9.26 3.17
CA VAL A 79 6.21 -8.34 2.99
C VAL A 79 5.29 -8.84 1.89
N ILE A 80 4.06 -9.16 2.26
CA ILE A 80 3.01 -9.65 1.35
C ILE A 80 1.73 -8.81 1.44
N TYR A 81 1.69 -7.81 2.31
CA TYR A 81 0.58 -6.90 2.50
C TYR A 81 1.06 -5.45 2.53
N TYR A 82 0.37 -4.58 1.79
CA TYR A 82 0.66 -3.16 1.72
C TYR A 82 -0.55 -2.33 2.17
N TRP A 83 -0.33 -1.41 3.11
CA TRP A 83 -1.33 -0.43 3.52
C TRP A 83 -1.71 0.52 2.37
N THR A 84 -2.98 0.94 2.39
CA THR A 84 -3.51 2.05 1.59
C THR A 84 -3.92 3.20 2.52
N CYS A 85 -4.17 4.39 1.98
CA CYS A 85 -4.65 5.53 2.76
C CYS A 85 -6.12 5.40 3.19
N GLU A 86 -6.89 4.47 2.61
CA GLU A 86 -8.33 4.42 2.77
C GLU A 86 -8.76 3.59 3.98
N THR A 87 -9.68 4.16 4.76
CA THR A 87 -10.34 3.51 5.89
C THR A 87 -11.43 2.56 5.37
N ALA A 88 -11.62 1.41 6.02
CA ALA A 88 -12.64 0.46 5.62
C ALA A 88 -14.04 1.04 5.82
N ILE A 89 -14.93 0.85 4.85
CA ILE A 89 -16.28 1.46 4.86
C ILE A 89 -17.14 0.97 6.04
N ASP A 90 -16.88 -0.22 6.54
CA ASP A 90 -17.65 -0.88 7.60
C ASP A 90 -17.04 -0.66 9.01
N ASN A 91 -15.82 -0.13 9.11
CA ASN A 91 -15.14 0.01 10.39
C ASN A 91 -14.01 1.07 10.34
N GLU A 92 -14.15 2.12 11.15
CA GLU A 92 -13.18 3.23 11.21
C GLU A 92 -11.81 2.86 11.78
N ASP A 93 -11.74 1.81 12.60
CA ASP A 93 -10.49 1.29 13.16
C ASP A 93 -9.72 0.44 12.16
N ARG A 94 -10.27 0.21 10.96
CA ARG A 94 -9.65 -0.62 9.92
C ARG A 94 -9.28 0.22 8.71
N ALA A 95 -8.19 -0.18 8.07
CA ALA A 95 -7.78 0.37 6.78
C ALA A 95 -7.62 -0.75 5.75
N TYR A 96 -7.77 -0.41 4.48
CA TYR A 96 -7.57 -1.37 3.40
C TYR A 96 -6.09 -1.67 3.20
N ILE A 97 -5.82 -2.93 2.90
CA ILE A 97 -4.54 -3.45 2.44
C ILE A 97 -4.73 -4.11 1.08
N ILE A 98 -3.73 -3.98 0.22
CA ILE A 98 -3.59 -4.87 -0.93
C ILE A 98 -2.63 -6.00 -0.59
N VAL A 99 -3.03 -7.23 -0.94
CA VAL A 99 -2.21 -8.42 -0.70
C VAL A 99 -1.47 -8.82 -1.97
N TYR A 100 -0.44 -9.64 -1.81
CA TYR A 100 0.47 -10.04 -2.88
C TYR A 100 -0.16 -10.56 -4.17
N HIS A 101 -1.36 -11.15 -4.13
CA HIS A 101 -2.06 -11.63 -5.32
C HIS A 101 -3.18 -10.69 -5.79
N GLY A 102 -3.13 -9.42 -5.38
CA GLY A 102 -4.08 -8.37 -5.78
C GLY A 102 -5.39 -8.34 -4.99
N GLY A 103 -5.59 -9.23 -4.03
CA GLY A 103 -6.77 -9.17 -3.16
C GLY A 103 -6.75 -7.92 -2.28
N VAL A 104 -7.91 -7.27 -2.12
CA VAL A 104 -8.08 -6.17 -1.18
C VAL A 104 -8.78 -6.71 0.07
N ASN A 105 -8.19 -6.46 1.23
CA ASN A 105 -8.76 -6.83 2.53
C ASN A 105 -8.68 -5.64 3.47
N SER A 106 -9.32 -5.70 4.64
CA SER A 106 -9.12 -4.71 5.69
C SER A 106 -8.42 -5.31 6.92
N LYS A 107 -7.61 -4.50 7.61
CA LYS A 107 -6.89 -4.87 8.84
C LYS A 107 -7.04 -3.77 9.89
N MET A 108 -6.87 -4.09 11.17
CA MET A 108 -6.93 -3.08 12.23
C MET A 108 -5.75 -2.13 12.06
N LYS A 109 -5.96 -0.81 12.19
CA LYS A 109 -4.91 0.20 12.00
C LYS A 109 -3.74 0.03 12.97
N ILE A 110 -3.95 -0.69 14.09
CA ILE A 110 -2.94 -1.05 15.09
C ILE A 110 -2.12 -2.31 14.72
N ASP A 111 -2.50 -3.05 13.67
CA ASP A 111 -1.77 -4.23 13.22
C ASP A 111 -0.39 -3.84 12.66
N GLY A 112 0.67 -4.50 13.10
CA GLY A 112 2.06 -4.23 12.69
C GLY A 112 2.90 -5.49 12.47
N GLN A 113 2.27 -6.57 11.98
CA GLN A 113 2.96 -7.85 11.78
C GLN A 113 4.07 -7.74 10.72
N SER A 114 5.14 -8.56 10.83
CA SER A 114 6.38 -8.44 10.01
C SER A 114 6.19 -8.48 8.49
N TYR A 115 5.05 -8.97 8.02
CA TYR A 115 4.70 -9.09 6.61
C TYR A 115 3.85 -7.91 6.09
N LEU A 116 3.57 -6.92 6.95
CA LEU A 116 2.75 -5.75 6.67
C LEU A 116 3.64 -4.51 6.60
N SER A 117 3.56 -3.82 5.46
CA SER A 117 4.35 -2.62 5.18
C SER A 117 3.53 -1.70 4.27
N PHE A 118 4.19 -0.79 3.57
CA PHE A 118 3.54 0.17 2.68
C PHE A 118 4.44 0.54 1.50
N ARG A 119 3.84 1.16 0.49
CA ARG A 119 4.54 1.93 -0.53
C ARG A 119 4.09 3.37 -0.39
N ALA A 120 4.99 4.31 -0.67
CA ALA A 120 4.66 5.73 -0.73
C ALA A 120 4.48 6.14 -2.20
N VAL A 121 3.49 6.99 -2.46
CA VAL A 121 3.30 7.65 -3.76
C VAL A 121 3.39 9.16 -3.57
N LYS A 122 3.92 9.86 -4.57
CA LYS A 122 3.97 11.33 -4.56
C LYS A 122 2.56 11.87 -4.78
N ASN A 123 2.26 12.99 -4.11
CA ASN A 123 1.17 13.84 -4.56
C ASN A 123 1.50 14.36 -5.97
N ILE A 124 0.51 14.31 -6.85
CA ILE A 124 0.61 14.87 -8.19
C ILE A 124 -0.16 16.19 -8.12
N ASP A 125 0.51 17.29 -8.43
CA ASP A 125 -0.10 18.62 -8.57
C ASP A 125 -1.06 18.69 -9.76
#